data_AF-A0A2E7LFV8-F1
#
_entry.id   AF-A0A2E7LFV8-F1
#
_cell.length_a   1.000
_cell.length_b   1.000
_cell.length_c   1.000
_cell.angle_alpha   90.00
_cell.angle_beta   90.00
_cell.angle_gamma   90.00
#
_symmetry.space_group_name_H-M   'P 1'
#
loop_
_entity.id
_entity.type
_entity.pdbx_description
1 polymer ?
#
loop_
_entity_poly.entity_id
_entity_poly.type
_entity_poly.pdbx_seq_one_letter_code
_entity_poly.pdbx_strand_id
1 'polypeptide(L)'
;MKPLVHYWYVFVVALATVSDGFGEDTPPQFPHYIEPQGISGSLVIAGGGELDKSLLQRFVKLAGGNEAHLVLIPTASQRADDEGYLATLSQKWQRLTPASVTVLHTRSRDIANRESFSAILQNATGVWIGGGSQTRVTDVYLNTPVERELYALLARGGVIGGSSAGAAVQSRLMIARGSPVAEIATGFAFLPGSVIDQHFLARKRQPRLLNVLNKHPQMIGLGVDEGTALVVTNRRMEVMGRSTVTVCFARTQYHETKTLELKSRAVADLTALRRQAANRLHPPFPAASPRPAQLAYGSLVIVGGGVLDSVAERFLELAGGKNQTIVVLPTAVPNPRGSRDADRFRRLGARDVRVLKQRSRTEVESKEYLATLRQAGGVWFSGGRQWRFVDAYYGTRALEEFHAVLRRGGAIGGSSAGASIQAEFLARGNPLGNRDIIAAGYERGFGFLPGTAIDQHFTQRKRFADMTQLTQAHPQLLGIGIDEQTALVVQGDVGEVLGKHSVHFYNRKDIAASDQQDYVSVKAGGKYDLRRRTRLSDTNSAIQPSGSN
;
A
#
# COMPACT_ATOMS: atom_id res chain seq x y z
N MET A 1 -29.92 49.39 -4.34
CA MET A 1 -28.48 49.07 -4.47
C MET A 1 -28.03 48.31 -3.24
N LYS A 2 -27.86 46.99 -3.35
CA LYS A 2 -27.21 46.08 -2.39
C LYS A 2 -26.46 45.06 -3.26
N PRO A 3 -25.14 44.84 -3.11
CA PRO A 3 -24.47 43.87 -3.95
C PRO A 3 -24.70 42.45 -3.38
N LEU A 4 -25.25 41.57 -4.22
CA LEU A 4 -25.20 40.13 -4.01
C LEU A 4 -23.74 39.67 -4.15
N VAL A 5 -23.15 39.16 -3.07
CA VAL A 5 -21.89 38.41 -3.15
C VAL A 5 -22.24 36.94 -3.34
N HIS A 6 -22.16 36.48 -4.59
CA HIS A 6 -22.23 35.05 -4.93
C HIS A 6 -20.91 34.38 -4.52
N TYR A 7 -20.91 33.62 -3.43
CA TYR A 7 -19.82 32.68 -3.15
C TYR A 7 -19.98 31.43 -4.04
N TRP A 8 -19.17 31.35 -5.08
CA TRP A 8 -18.98 30.13 -5.86
C TRP A 8 -18.18 29.12 -5.03
N TYR A 9 -18.87 28.13 -4.44
CA TYR A 9 -18.22 26.90 -4.01
C TYR A 9 -18.00 26.01 -5.25
N VAL A 10 -16.78 26.00 -5.75
CA VAL A 10 -16.35 25.03 -6.76
C VAL A 10 -16.24 23.67 -6.09
N PHE A 11 -17.30 22.87 -6.16
CA PHE A 11 -17.22 21.42 -6.01
C PHE A 11 -16.51 20.87 -7.25
N VAL A 12 -15.22 20.55 -7.15
CA VAL A 12 -14.60 19.63 -8.10
C VAL A 12 -14.95 18.21 -7.68
N VAL A 13 -16.16 17.76 -8.04
CA VAL A 13 -16.41 16.34 -8.28
C VAL A 13 -16.30 16.16 -9.78
N ALA A 14 -15.05 15.99 -10.23
CA ALA A 14 -14.77 15.40 -11.53
C ALA A 14 -14.20 14.01 -11.26
N LEU A 15 -15.09 13.04 -11.04
CA LEU A 15 -14.80 11.66 -11.38
C LEU A 15 -14.80 11.58 -12.91
N ALA A 16 -13.73 12.10 -13.52
CA ALA A 16 -13.37 11.71 -14.85
C ALA A 16 -12.92 10.24 -14.73
N THR A 17 -13.81 9.32 -15.11
CA THR A 17 -13.38 8.00 -15.53
C THR A 17 -12.44 8.20 -16.71
N VAL A 18 -11.14 8.28 -16.44
CA VAL A 18 -10.11 8.05 -17.47
C VAL A 18 -10.15 6.55 -17.75
N SER A 19 -11.16 6.12 -18.50
CA SER A 19 -11.29 4.76 -19.02
C SER A 19 -10.91 4.68 -20.51
N ASP A 20 -10.39 5.77 -21.09
CA ASP A 20 -9.97 5.77 -22.48
C ASP A 20 -8.50 5.35 -22.60
N GLY A 21 -8.28 4.07 -22.94
CA GLY A 21 -7.08 3.64 -23.65
C GLY A 21 -6.08 2.75 -22.90
N PHE A 22 -6.49 1.97 -21.89
CA PHE A 22 -5.58 0.96 -21.32
C PHE A 22 -5.59 -0.29 -22.20
N GLY A 23 -4.43 -0.64 -22.78
CA GLY A 23 -4.28 -1.94 -23.45
C GLY A 23 -4.52 -3.08 -22.45
N GLU A 24 -5.08 -4.20 -22.91
CA GLU A 24 -5.42 -5.40 -22.10
C GLU A 24 -4.26 -5.92 -21.24
N ASP A 25 -3.02 -5.53 -21.56
CA ASP A 25 -1.81 -5.92 -20.86
C ASP A 25 -1.54 -5.16 -19.55
N THR A 26 -2.21 -4.03 -19.30
CA THR A 26 -1.96 -3.20 -18.11
C THR A 26 -2.78 -3.73 -16.92
N PRO A 27 -2.18 -3.94 -15.73
CA PRO A 27 -2.94 -4.35 -14.54
C PRO A 27 -4.07 -3.37 -14.23
N PRO A 28 -5.25 -3.87 -13.80
CA PRO A 28 -6.33 -2.99 -13.37
C PRO A 28 -5.85 -2.08 -12.25
N GLN A 29 -6.02 -0.77 -12.44
CA GLN A 29 -5.65 0.22 -11.45
C GLN A 29 -6.67 0.24 -10.30
N PHE A 30 -6.23 0.64 -9.11
CA PHE A 30 -7.15 0.86 -8.00
C PHE A 30 -8.15 1.96 -8.37
N PRO A 31 -9.47 1.78 -8.17
CA PRO A 31 -10.49 2.74 -8.60
C PRO A 31 -10.35 4.09 -7.89
N HIS A 32 -9.66 4.14 -6.75
CA HIS A 32 -9.26 5.34 -6.07
C HIS A 32 -7.77 5.25 -5.67
N TYR A 33 -7.05 6.35 -5.84
CA TYR A 33 -5.66 6.43 -5.38
C TYR A 33 -5.60 6.35 -3.85
N ILE A 34 -4.78 5.43 -3.35
CA ILE A 34 -4.50 5.25 -1.93
C ILE A 34 -3.13 5.85 -1.66
N GLU A 35 -3.06 6.92 -0.86
CA GLU A 35 -1.78 7.51 -0.46
C GLU A 35 -0.94 6.46 0.30
N PRO A 36 0.15 5.94 -0.28
CA PRO A 36 0.86 4.80 0.26
C PRO A 36 1.56 5.11 1.59
N GLN A 37 1.90 6.37 1.87
CA GLN A 37 2.52 6.75 3.15
C GLN A 37 1.55 6.69 4.34
N GLY A 38 0.24 6.59 4.10
CA GLY A 38 -0.77 6.56 5.15
C GLY A 38 -1.26 7.96 5.49
N ILE A 39 -1.07 8.38 6.73
CA ILE A 39 -1.45 9.71 7.25
C ILE A 39 -0.21 10.55 7.59
N SER A 40 -0.36 11.87 7.70
CA SER A 40 0.64 12.73 8.35
C SER A 40 0.44 12.70 9.86
N GLY A 41 1.53 12.84 10.62
CA GLY A 41 1.49 12.84 12.08
C GLY A 41 1.06 11.50 12.66
N SER A 42 0.35 11.54 13.78
CA SER A 42 -0.16 10.34 14.45
C SER A 42 -1.59 10.49 14.93
N LEU A 43 -2.30 9.37 15.03
CA LEU A 43 -3.63 9.28 15.62
C LEU A 43 -3.66 8.28 16.78
N VAL A 44 -4.46 8.58 17.80
CA VAL A 44 -4.83 7.64 18.87
C VAL A 44 -6.35 7.52 18.90
N ILE A 45 -6.88 6.40 18.44
CA ILE A 45 -8.32 6.17 18.29
C ILE A 45 -8.74 5.21 19.39
N ALA A 46 -9.32 5.74 20.48
CA ALA A 46 -9.68 4.96 21.66
C ALA A 46 -11.17 4.61 21.70
N GLY A 47 -11.47 3.35 22.00
CA GLY A 47 -12.83 2.81 21.93
C GLY A 47 -13.75 3.28 23.04
N GLY A 48 -13.27 4.05 24.03
CA GLY A 48 -14.07 4.48 25.18
C GLY A 48 -13.81 3.65 26.43
N GLY A 49 -14.68 3.80 27.42
CA GLY A 49 -14.49 3.22 28.74
C GLY A 49 -13.30 3.82 29.48
N GLU A 50 -12.82 3.13 30.52
CA GLU A 50 -11.61 3.51 31.24
C GLU A 50 -10.36 3.17 30.41
N LEU A 51 -9.53 4.19 30.16
CA LEU A 51 -8.27 4.05 29.44
C LEU A 51 -7.10 3.98 30.40
N ASP A 52 -6.25 2.96 30.21
CA ASP A 52 -5.06 2.75 31.02
C ASP A 52 -4.09 3.94 30.94
N LYS A 53 -3.41 4.21 32.06
CA LYS A 53 -2.41 5.29 32.14
C LYS A 53 -1.31 5.17 31.08
N SER A 54 -0.89 3.94 30.75
CA SER A 54 0.14 3.66 29.75
C SER A 54 -0.28 4.08 28.33
N LEU A 55 -1.57 3.97 27.99
CA LEU A 55 -2.12 4.43 26.72
C LEU A 55 -2.09 5.95 26.64
N LEU A 56 -2.51 6.63 27.71
CA LEU A 56 -2.45 8.10 27.77
C LEU A 56 -0.99 8.59 27.73
N GLN A 57 -0.06 7.91 28.41
CA GLN A 57 1.37 8.20 28.32
C GLN A 57 1.93 7.98 26.91
N ARG A 58 1.45 6.98 26.16
CA ARG A 58 1.83 6.81 24.75
C ARG A 58 1.38 8.01 23.91
N PHE A 59 0.17 8.52 24.13
CA PHE A 59 -0.29 9.75 23.46
C PHE A 59 0.61 10.94 23.80
N VAL A 60 0.92 11.17 25.09
CA VAL A 60 1.82 12.27 25.50
C VAL A 60 3.21 12.11 24.89
N LYS A 61 3.76 10.89 24.85
CA LYS A 61 5.03 10.60 24.18
C LYS A 61 4.99 10.95 22.69
N LEU A 62 3.91 10.60 21.98
CA LEU A 62 3.73 10.97 20.57
C LEU A 62 3.60 12.49 20.39
N ALA A 63 3.08 13.20 21.39
CA ALA A 63 2.99 14.66 21.41
C ALA A 63 4.30 15.36 21.81
N GLY A 64 5.40 14.65 22.05
CA GLY A 64 6.68 15.25 22.47
C GLY A 64 7.09 14.98 23.93
N GLY A 65 6.35 14.17 24.66
CA GLY A 65 6.68 13.81 26.04
C GLY A 65 6.56 15.01 26.98
N ASN A 66 7.64 15.32 27.69
CA ASN A 66 7.65 16.46 28.63
C ASN A 66 7.63 17.81 27.92
N GLU A 67 7.98 17.89 26.63
CA GLU A 67 7.88 19.10 25.81
C GLU A 67 6.51 19.25 25.15
N ALA A 68 5.54 18.39 25.49
CA ALA A 68 4.25 18.40 24.83
C ALA A 68 3.39 19.62 25.23
N HIS A 69 2.81 20.29 24.24
CA HIS A 69 1.77 21.29 24.41
C HIS A 69 0.43 20.67 24.05
N LEU A 70 -0.33 20.27 25.07
CA LEU A 70 -1.58 19.54 24.89
C LEU A 70 -2.78 20.48 24.86
N VAL A 71 -3.66 20.29 23.87
CA VAL A 71 -4.97 20.93 23.82
C VAL A 71 -6.07 19.88 24.00
N LEU A 72 -6.95 20.09 24.98
CA LEU A 72 -8.07 19.22 25.28
C LEU A 72 -9.35 19.81 24.70
N ILE A 73 -10.09 19.02 23.93
CA ILE A 73 -11.39 19.40 23.35
C ILE A 73 -12.49 18.56 24.03
N PRO A 74 -13.11 19.05 25.12
CA PRO A 74 -14.14 18.33 25.87
C PRO A 74 -15.54 18.44 25.25
N THR A 75 -15.69 19.18 24.15
CA THR A 75 -16.97 19.61 23.55
C THR A 75 -18.00 18.51 23.33
N ALA A 76 -17.58 17.25 23.13
CA ALA A 76 -18.49 16.12 23.05
C ALA A 76 -19.32 15.92 24.33
N SER A 77 -18.74 16.21 25.50
CA SER A 77 -19.36 16.04 26.81
C SER A 77 -20.46 17.06 27.05
N GLN A 78 -21.49 16.68 27.79
CA GLN A 78 -22.50 17.63 28.27
C GLN A 78 -21.97 18.54 29.38
N ARG A 79 -20.92 18.08 30.09
CA ARG A 79 -20.29 18.81 31.19
C ARG A 79 -19.17 19.74 30.72
N ALA A 80 -19.00 19.94 29.42
CA ALA A 80 -17.89 20.75 28.90
C ALA A 80 -17.97 22.23 29.33
N ASP A 81 -19.14 22.67 29.75
CA ASP A 81 -19.41 24.03 30.27
C ASP A 81 -19.24 24.12 31.80
N ASP A 82 -18.94 23.01 32.49
CA ASP A 82 -18.74 22.94 33.95
C ASP A 82 -17.26 23.14 34.30
N GLU A 83 -16.93 24.24 34.97
CA GLU A 83 -15.53 24.59 35.33
C GLU A 83 -14.87 23.53 36.20
N GLY A 84 -15.60 22.91 37.14
CA GLY A 84 -15.07 21.85 38.00
C GLY A 84 -14.68 20.60 37.19
N TYR A 85 -15.49 20.21 36.20
CA TYR A 85 -15.16 19.15 35.26
C TYR A 85 -13.92 19.48 34.44
N LEU A 86 -13.81 20.71 33.91
CA LEU A 86 -12.65 21.14 33.13
C LEU A 86 -11.36 21.15 33.95
N ALA A 87 -11.43 21.61 35.21
CA ALA A 87 -10.29 21.59 36.13
C ALA A 87 -9.84 20.14 36.43
N THR A 88 -10.79 19.25 36.71
CA THR A 88 -10.52 17.82 36.95
C THR A 88 -9.89 17.16 35.72
N LEU A 89 -10.44 17.44 34.54
CA LEU A 89 -9.91 16.94 33.27
C LEU A 89 -8.48 17.45 33.06
N SER A 90 -8.22 18.73 33.23
CA SER A 90 -6.88 19.33 33.07
C SER A 90 -5.88 18.73 34.04
N GLN A 91 -6.25 18.58 35.32
CA GLN A 91 -5.39 17.98 36.34
C GLN A 91 -5.01 16.53 36.00
N LYS A 92 -5.94 15.74 35.46
CA LYS A 92 -5.67 14.37 35.00
C LYS A 92 -4.56 14.32 33.96
N TRP A 93 -4.55 15.25 33.00
CA TRP A 93 -3.56 15.31 31.93
C TRP A 93 -2.23 15.92 32.41
N GLN A 94 -2.27 16.91 33.30
CA GLN A 94 -1.06 17.49 33.91
C GLN A 94 -0.24 16.46 34.69
N ARG A 95 -0.90 15.48 35.33
CA ARG A 95 -0.23 14.34 36.01
C ARG A 95 0.58 13.42 35.08
N LEU A 96 0.45 13.58 33.76
CA LEU A 96 1.26 12.90 32.75
C LEU A 96 2.49 13.72 32.33
N THR A 97 2.74 14.84 33.02
CA THR A 97 3.91 15.73 32.90
C THR A 97 4.21 16.33 31.51
N PRO A 98 3.21 16.75 30.70
CA PRO A 98 3.49 17.57 29.51
C PRO A 98 3.93 18.99 29.91
N ALA A 99 4.53 19.75 28.99
CA ALA A 99 4.93 21.14 29.22
C ALA A 99 3.72 22.04 29.49
N SER A 100 2.60 21.81 28.82
CA SER A 100 1.36 22.54 29.07
C SER A 100 0.11 21.72 28.72
N VAL A 101 -1.00 22.08 29.39
CA VAL A 101 -2.34 21.56 29.11
C VAL A 101 -3.29 22.75 29.04
N THR A 102 -4.01 22.89 27.93
CA THR A 102 -5.04 23.93 27.78
C THR A 102 -6.33 23.34 27.24
N VAL A 103 -7.46 23.95 27.56
CA VAL A 103 -8.78 23.55 27.09
C VAL A 103 -9.21 24.44 25.93
N LEU A 104 -9.67 23.82 24.84
CA LEU A 104 -10.34 24.50 23.72
C LEU A 104 -11.80 24.04 23.69
N HIS A 105 -12.72 24.93 24.06
CA HIS A 105 -14.14 24.62 24.11
C HIS A 105 -15.00 25.83 23.75
N THR A 106 -16.00 25.61 22.89
CA THR A 106 -17.16 26.48 22.71
C THR A 106 -18.35 25.65 22.25
N ARG A 107 -19.57 26.18 22.46
CA ARG A 107 -20.82 25.70 21.84
C ARG A 107 -21.21 26.51 20.60
N SER A 108 -20.57 27.66 20.40
CA SER A 108 -20.89 28.58 19.32
C SER A 108 -19.98 28.35 18.12
N ARG A 109 -20.59 28.03 16.99
CA ARG A 109 -19.91 27.94 15.70
C ARG A 109 -19.30 29.28 15.27
N ASP A 110 -19.93 30.40 15.62
CA ASP A 110 -19.40 31.73 15.33
C ASP A 110 -18.10 32.02 16.10
N ILE A 111 -18.01 31.55 17.35
CA ILE A 111 -16.77 31.61 18.12
C ILE A 111 -15.71 30.71 17.48
N ALA A 112 -16.07 29.48 17.10
CA ALA A 112 -15.15 28.54 16.44
C ALA A 112 -14.61 29.06 15.10
N ASN A 113 -15.35 29.96 14.43
CA ASN A 113 -14.94 30.62 13.19
C ASN A 113 -13.97 31.79 13.38
N ARG A 114 -13.66 32.20 14.62
CA ARG A 114 -12.71 33.27 14.88
C ARG A 114 -11.28 32.70 14.86
N GLU A 115 -10.40 33.33 14.09
CA GLU A 115 -8.97 32.96 14.04
C GLU A 115 -8.30 33.00 15.43
N SER A 116 -8.70 33.95 16.28
CA SER A 116 -8.22 34.05 17.65
C SER A 116 -8.59 32.83 18.52
N PHE A 117 -9.70 32.16 18.22
CA PHE A 117 -10.11 30.96 18.93
C PHE A 117 -9.27 29.75 18.55
N SER A 118 -8.96 29.58 17.26
CA SER A 118 -8.11 28.47 16.78
C SER A 118 -6.61 28.69 17.00
N ALA A 119 -6.16 29.92 17.26
CA ALA A 119 -4.74 30.27 17.39
C ALA A 119 -3.98 29.39 18.41
N ILE A 120 -4.63 28.94 19.48
CA ILE A 120 -4.00 28.04 20.46
C ILE A 120 -3.51 26.72 19.83
N LEU A 121 -4.16 26.26 18.77
CA LEU A 121 -3.79 25.03 18.08
C LEU A 121 -2.50 25.17 17.27
N GLN A 122 -2.01 26.39 17.01
CA GLN A 122 -0.78 26.60 16.22
C GLN A 122 0.47 26.09 16.95
N ASN A 123 0.51 26.25 18.28
CA ASN A 123 1.60 25.78 19.13
C ASN A 123 1.36 24.39 19.74
N ALA A 124 0.17 23.82 19.52
CA ALA A 124 -0.14 22.48 20.02
C ALA A 124 0.75 21.43 19.36
N THR A 125 1.17 20.45 20.14
CA THR A 125 1.87 19.24 19.67
C THR A 125 1.01 17.99 19.82
N GLY A 126 -0.03 18.05 20.67
CA GLY A 126 -1.05 17.02 20.80
C GLY A 126 -2.44 17.59 21.07
N VAL A 127 -3.46 17.04 20.42
CA VAL A 127 -4.87 17.37 20.69
C VAL A 127 -5.61 16.12 21.15
N TRP A 128 -6.38 16.22 22.24
CA TRP A 128 -7.24 15.13 22.70
C TRP A 128 -8.72 15.50 22.66
N ILE A 129 -9.51 14.78 21.89
CA ILE A 129 -10.96 14.95 21.77
C ILE A 129 -11.69 14.00 22.74
N GLY A 130 -12.47 14.58 23.66
CA GLY A 130 -13.20 13.83 24.70
C GLY A 130 -14.36 12.98 24.17
N GLY A 131 -14.92 12.17 25.09
CA GLY A 131 -16.12 11.38 24.85
C GLY A 131 -17.42 12.17 25.08
N GLY A 132 -18.54 11.60 24.64
CA GLY A 132 -19.88 12.21 24.72
C GLY A 132 -20.65 12.03 23.42
N SER A 133 -21.17 13.11 22.86
CA SER A 133 -21.80 13.12 21.53
C SER A 133 -20.83 13.64 20.46
N GLN A 134 -20.54 12.81 19.46
CA GLN A 134 -19.68 13.18 18.34
C GLN A 134 -20.26 14.31 17.48
N THR A 135 -21.59 14.40 17.34
CA THR A 135 -22.22 15.50 16.58
C THR A 135 -21.99 16.86 17.23
N ARG A 136 -21.98 16.95 18.56
CA ARG A 136 -21.63 18.21 19.27
C ARG A 136 -20.24 18.75 18.91
N VAL A 137 -19.30 17.87 18.53
CA VAL A 137 -17.96 18.28 18.10
C VAL A 137 -18.00 18.75 16.65
N THR A 138 -18.61 17.96 15.76
CA THR A 138 -18.64 18.25 14.32
C THR A 138 -19.51 19.45 13.98
N ASP A 139 -20.65 19.62 14.65
CA ASP A 139 -21.57 20.74 14.41
C ASP A 139 -20.89 22.10 14.68
N VAL A 140 -19.98 22.12 15.65
CA VAL A 140 -19.24 23.33 16.05
C VAL A 140 -17.97 23.53 15.22
N TYR A 141 -17.14 22.50 15.03
CA TYR A 141 -15.77 22.69 14.51
C TYR A 141 -15.55 22.29 13.06
N LEU A 142 -16.42 21.47 12.46
CA LEU A 142 -16.26 21.04 11.08
C LEU A 142 -16.44 22.23 10.13
N ASN A 143 -15.60 22.36 9.11
CA ASN A 143 -15.47 23.50 8.20
C ASN A 143 -15.22 24.84 8.92
N THR A 144 -14.37 24.85 9.95
CA THR A 144 -13.95 26.07 10.66
C THR A 144 -12.41 26.14 10.72
N PRO A 145 -11.81 27.29 11.09
CA PRO A 145 -10.37 27.38 11.37
C PRO A 145 -9.86 26.33 12.35
N VAL A 146 -10.69 25.84 13.29
CA VAL A 146 -10.32 24.74 14.19
C VAL A 146 -9.95 23.48 13.40
N GLU A 147 -10.79 23.04 12.44
CA GLU A 147 -10.47 21.87 11.61
C GLU A 147 -9.19 22.09 10.79
N ARG A 148 -9.01 23.29 10.22
CA ARG A 148 -7.79 23.65 9.48
C ARG A 148 -6.55 23.50 10.36
N GLU A 149 -6.56 24.01 11.58
CA GLU A 149 -5.42 23.91 12.50
C GLU A 149 -5.18 22.48 13.00
N LEU A 150 -6.23 21.64 13.12
CA LEU A 150 -6.07 20.21 13.41
C LEU A 150 -5.35 19.48 12.27
N TYR A 151 -5.66 19.81 11.01
CA TYR A 151 -4.88 19.30 9.88
C TYR A 151 -3.45 19.84 9.85
N ALA A 152 -3.25 21.12 10.17
CA ALA A 152 -1.92 21.71 10.27
C ALA A 152 -1.07 21.02 11.36
N LEU A 153 -1.69 20.62 12.48
CA LEU A 153 -1.06 19.83 13.55
C LEU A 153 -0.55 18.49 13.03
N LEU A 154 -1.38 17.74 12.32
CA LEU A 154 -0.97 16.47 11.73
C LEU A 154 0.13 16.66 10.67
N ALA A 155 0.00 17.69 9.83
CA ALA A 155 0.98 18.00 8.77
C ALA A 155 2.38 18.30 9.33
N ARG A 156 2.49 18.96 10.49
CA ARG A 156 3.76 19.22 11.19
C ARG A 156 4.21 18.09 12.13
N GLY A 157 3.56 16.93 12.07
CA GLY A 157 3.97 15.72 12.79
C GLY A 157 3.37 15.54 14.19
N GLY A 158 2.41 16.36 14.60
CA GLY A 158 1.71 16.25 15.88
C GLY A 158 0.75 15.05 15.95
N VAL A 159 0.10 14.90 17.10
CA VAL A 159 -0.84 13.78 17.37
C VAL A 159 -2.26 14.25 17.68
N ILE A 160 -3.26 13.61 17.08
CA ILE A 160 -4.67 13.76 17.47
C ILE A 160 -5.15 12.46 18.12
N GLY A 161 -5.56 12.55 19.37
CA GLY A 161 -6.17 11.47 20.11
C GLY A 161 -7.66 11.72 20.32
N GLY A 162 -8.43 10.65 20.52
CA GLY A 162 -9.80 10.80 20.96
C GLY A 162 -10.41 9.50 21.46
N SER A 163 -11.36 9.64 22.39
CA SER A 163 -12.04 8.51 23.03
C SER A 163 -13.54 8.56 22.80
N SER A 164 -14.16 7.42 22.50
CA SER A 164 -15.59 7.32 22.21
C SER A 164 -15.99 8.28 21.07
N ALA A 165 -16.77 9.34 21.33
CA ALA A 165 -17.05 10.38 20.35
C ALA A 165 -15.79 10.91 19.63
N GLY A 166 -14.72 11.17 20.37
CA GLY A 166 -13.43 11.62 19.80
C GLY A 166 -12.74 10.60 18.88
N ALA A 167 -13.07 9.32 18.98
CA ALA A 167 -12.62 8.29 18.03
C ALA A 167 -13.46 8.31 16.75
N ALA A 168 -14.79 8.40 16.88
CA ALA A 168 -15.71 8.41 15.74
C ALA A 168 -15.46 9.58 14.77
N VAL A 169 -15.21 10.78 15.31
CA VAL A 169 -14.98 12.00 14.50
C VAL A 169 -13.73 11.95 13.62
N GLN A 170 -12.80 11.01 13.86
CA GLN A 170 -11.58 10.88 13.05
C GLN A 170 -11.85 10.23 11.68
N SER A 171 -13.03 9.64 11.47
CA SER A 171 -13.48 9.13 10.17
C SER A 171 -14.30 10.18 9.41
N ARG A 172 -14.23 10.22 8.07
CA ARG A 172 -15.06 11.14 7.26
C ARG A 172 -16.52 10.71 7.30
N LEU A 173 -16.74 9.42 7.02
CA LEU A 173 -18.05 8.78 7.10
C LEU A 173 -18.25 8.32 8.55
N MET A 174 -18.81 9.22 9.36
CA MET A 174 -18.87 9.04 10.80
C MET A 174 -20.20 8.40 11.21
N ILE A 175 -20.14 7.33 12.00
CA ILE A 175 -21.34 6.80 12.68
C ILE A 175 -21.71 7.77 13.81
N ALA A 176 -22.77 8.54 13.64
CA ALA A 176 -23.23 9.56 14.58
C ALA A 176 -23.97 8.95 15.77
N ARG A 177 -24.82 7.94 15.52
CA ARG A 177 -25.63 7.21 16.51
C ARG A 177 -26.30 5.99 15.87
N GLY A 178 -27.25 5.39 16.59
CA GLY A 178 -28.13 4.34 16.08
C GLY A 178 -27.64 2.92 16.41
N SER A 179 -28.57 2.06 16.79
CA SER A 179 -28.35 0.64 17.05
C SER A 179 -29.68 -0.11 16.84
N PRO A 180 -29.73 -1.18 16.03
CA PRO A 180 -28.64 -1.81 15.29
C PRO A 180 -28.33 -1.13 13.95
N VAL A 181 -29.09 -0.10 13.56
CA VAL A 181 -28.87 0.63 12.30
C VAL A 181 -28.15 1.94 12.59
N ALA A 182 -27.06 2.20 11.88
CA ALA A 182 -26.27 3.41 12.05
C ALA A 182 -26.91 4.60 11.34
N GLU A 183 -26.96 5.74 12.02
CA GLU A 183 -27.13 7.05 11.40
C GLU A 183 -25.75 7.64 11.10
N ILE A 184 -25.55 8.13 9.88
CA ILE A 184 -24.26 8.63 9.39
C ILE A 184 -24.25 10.16 9.39
N ALA A 185 -23.11 10.73 9.74
CA ALA A 185 -22.81 12.15 9.61
C ALA A 185 -21.39 12.34 9.06
N THR A 186 -20.97 13.59 8.93
CA THR A 186 -19.62 13.94 8.46
C THR A 186 -18.68 14.16 9.66
N GLY A 187 -17.52 13.51 9.64
CA GLY A 187 -16.40 13.79 10.55
C GLY A 187 -15.20 14.41 9.85
N PHE A 188 -14.09 14.55 10.59
CA PHE A 188 -12.89 15.29 10.17
C PHE A 188 -11.95 14.52 9.25
N ALA A 189 -12.22 13.25 8.93
CA ALA A 189 -11.39 12.50 7.96
C ALA A 189 -9.89 12.40 8.25
N PHE A 190 -9.46 12.46 9.52
CA PHE A 190 -8.04 12.29 9.88
C PHE A 190 -7.51 10.90 9.50
N LEU A 191 -8.35 9.86 9.53
CA LEU A 191 -8.01 8.52 9.04
C LEU A 191 -8.77 8.21 7.73
N PRO A 192 -8.20 8.53 6.56
CA PRO A 192 -8.89 8.39 5.28
C PRO A 192 -9.11 6.93 4.89
N GLY A 193 -10.21 6.67 4.16
CA GLY A 193 -10.57 5.32 3.71
C GLY A 193 -11.07 4.38 4.81
N SER A 194 -11.51 4.94 5.95
CA SER A 194 -11.97 4.16 7.10
C SER A 194 -13.30 4.67 7.69
N VAL A 195 -14.03 3.76 8.32
CA VAL A 195 -15.20 4.03 9.18
C VAL A 195 -14.87 3.53 10.57
N ILE A 196 -14.92 4.42 11.57
CA ILE A 196 -14.56 4.07 12.94
C ILE A 196 -15.82 3.88 13.77
N ASP A 197 -15.85 2.79 14.52
CA ASP A 197 -16.85 2.55 15.55
C ASP A 197 -16.17 2.23 16.89
N GLN A 198 -16.79 2.68 17.98
CA GLN A 198 -16.26 2.71 19.35
C GLN A 198 -17.14 1.86 20.27
N HIS A 199 -16.68 1.52 21.47
CA HIS A 199 -17.34 0.60 22.41
C HIS A 199 -17.83 -0.69 21.71
N PHE A 200 -16.99 -1.19 20.79
CA PHE A 200 -17.47 -1.98 19.67
C PHE A 200 -18.05 -3.34 20.10
N LEU A 201 -17.28 -4.12 20.86
CA LEU A 201 -17.73 -5.41 21.37
C LEU A 201 -18.67 -5.21 22.55
N ALA A 202 -18.31 -4.31 23.47
CA ALA A 202 -19.11 -3.97 24.65
C ALA A 202 -20.58 -3.64 24.33
N ARG A 203 -20.84 -3.05 23.15
CA ARG A 203 -22.19 -2.66 22.70
C ARG A 203 -22.68 -3.42 21.46
N LYS A 204 -22.04 -4.54 21.10
CA LYS A 204 -22.43 -5.42 19.98
C LYS A 204 -22.63 -4.66 18.66
N ARG A 205 -21.69 -3.76 18.31
CA ARG A 205 -21.82 -2.80 17.21
C ARG A 205 -21.35 -3.32 15.83
N GLN A 206 -20.93 -4.58 15.73
CA GLN A 206 -20.52 -5.14 14.44
C GLN A 206 -21.59 -5.07 13.35
N PRO A 207 -22.88 -5.40 13.59
CA PRO A 207 -23.91 -5.34 12.56
C PRO A 207 -24.07 -3.93 11.97
N ARG A 208 -24.07 -2.89 12.82
CA ARG A 208 -24.23 -1.51 12.34
C ARG A 208 -23.05 -1.04 11.50
N LEU A 209 -21.82 -1.40 11.88
CA LEU A 209 -20.61 -1.07 11.12
C LEU A 209 -20.62 -1.78 9.76
N LEU A 210 -20.94 -3.07 9.72
CA LEU A 210 -21.04 -3.82 8.46
C LEU A 210 -22.12 -3.27 7.53
N ASN A 211 -23.27 -2.84 8.06
CA ASN A 211 -24.32 -2.20 7.26
C ASN A 211 -23.85 -0.90 6.59
N VAL A 212 -22.99 -0.13 7.25
CA VAL A 212 -22.35 1.05 6.64
C VAL A 212 -21.39 0.61 5.55
N LEU A 213 -20.52 -0.35 5.83
CA LEU A 213 -19.52 -0.83 4.87
C LEU A 213 -20.16 -1.46 3.63
N ASN A 214 -21.29 -2.15 3.75
CA ASN A 214 -21.99 -2.71 2.59
C ASN A 214 -22.45 -1.63 1.60
N LYS A 215 -22.67 -0.39 2.05
CA LYS A 215 -22.94 0.77 1.20
C LYS A 215 -21.67 1.50 0.73
N HIS A 216 -20.53 1.18 1.35
CA HIS A 216 -19.22 1.79 1.09
C HIS A 216 -18.10 0.74 1.08
N PRO A 217 -18.16 -0.26 0.18
CA PRO A 217 -17.27 -1.43 0.22
C PRO A 217 -15.79 -1.14 -0.03
N GLN A 218 -15.46 0.06 -0.53
CA GLN A 218 -14.10 0.54 -0.70
C GLN A 218 -13.39 0.92 0.62
N MET A 219 -14.13 1.04 1.72
CA MET A 219 -13.58 1.46 3.02
C MET A 219 -13.31 0.27 3.95
N ILE A 220 -12.38 0.45 4.88
CA ILE A 220 -12.21 -0.47 6.01
C ILE A 220 -13.05 -0.01 7.21
N GLY A 221 -13.70 -0.95 7.90
CA GLY A 221 -14.30 -0.67 9.21
C GLY A 221 -13.30 -0.95 10.32
N LEU A 222 -13.27 -0.08 11.33
CA LEU A 222 -12.43 -0.22 12.52
C LEU A 222 -13.31 -0.15 13.76
N GLY A 223 -13.64 -1.30 14.31
CA GLY A 223 -14.34 -1.42 15.58
C GLY A 223 -13.35 -1.46 16.74
N VAL A 224 -13.26 -0.39 17.52
CA VAL A 224 -12.36 -0.27 18.68
C VAL A 224 -13.16 -0.51 19.97
N ASP A 225 -12.75 -1.50 20.75
CA ASP A 225 -13.43 -1.85 22.00
C ASP A 225 -13.02 -0.96 23.18
N GLU A 226 -13.79 -1.01 24.27
CA GLU A 226 -13.50 -0.25 25.49
C GLU A 226 -12.12 -0.61 26.07
N GLY A 227 -11.46 0.36 26.71
CA GLY A 227 -10.12 0.19 27.28
C GLY A 227 -9.02 -0.13 26.26
N THR A 228 -9.30 0.09 24.98
CA THR A 228 -8.41 -0.23 23.86
C THR A 228 -8.26 1.00 22.96
N ALA A 229 -7.09 1.16 22.35
CA ALA A 229 -6.86 2.14 21.31
C ALA A 229 -6.09 1.55 20.14
N LEU A 230 -6.37 2.11 18.97
CA LEU A 230 -5.57 1.95 17.77
C LEU A 230 -4.67 3.18 17.63
N VAL A 231 -3.37 2.97 17.69
CA VAL A 231 -2.36 4.00 17.42
C VAL A 231 -1.94 3.91 15.96
N VAL A 232 -2.07 5.00 15.22
CA VAL A 232 -1.68 5.08 13.81
C VAL A 232 -0.56 6.09 13.66
N THR A 233 0.57 5.69 13.09
CA THR A 233 1.67 6.60 12.74
C THR A 233 2.07 6.32 11.30
N ASN A 234 1.94 7.32 10.44
CA ASN A 234 2.03 7.15 8.99
C ASN A 234 1.06 6.06 8.50
N ARG A 235 1.58 4.90 8.11
CA ARG A 235 0.79 3.73 7.70
C ARG A 235 0.80 2.59 8.71
N ARG A 236 1.60 2.68 9.78
CA ARG A 236 1.69 1.64 10.80
C ARG A 236 0.55 1.79 11.78
N MET A 237 -0.18 0.71 12.02
CA MET A 237 -1.24 0.61 13.00
C MET A 237 -0.80 -0.33 14.12
N GLU A 238 -0.93 0.08 15.39
CA GLU A 238 -0.57 -0.70 16.57
C GLU A 238 -1.74 -0.69 17.56
N VAL A 239 -2.17 -1.86 18.01
CA VAL A 239 -3.23 -1.98 19.02
C VAL A 239 -2.63 -1.90 20.42
N MET A 240 -3.26 -1.12 21.30
CA MET A 240 -2.88 -0.98 22.71
C MET A 240 -4.11 -1.11 23.61
N GLY A 241 -3.89 -1.54 24.85
CA GLY A 241 -4.94 -1.69 25.86
C GLY A 241 -5.34 -3.15 26.08
N ARG A 242 -6.54 -3.34 26.64
CA ARG A 242 -6.95 -4.61 27.26
C ARG A 242 -7.82 -5.51 26.39
N SER A 243 -8.40 -4.98 25.31
CA SER A 243 -9.28 -5.73 24.40
C SER A 243 -8.73 -5.65 22.96
N THR A 244 -9.60 -5.64 21.95
CA THR A 244 -9.23 -5.77 20.54
C THR A 244 -9.69 -4.60 19.68
N VAL A 245 -9.09 -4.51 18.50
CA VAL A 245 -9.61 -3.75 17.36
C VAL A 245 -10.05 -4.75 16.30
N THR A 246 -11.32 -4.73 15.91
CA THR A 246 -11.84 -5.55 14.83
C THR A 246 -11.79 -4.77 13.53
N VAL A 247 -11.02 -5.25 12.56
CA VAL A 247 -11.03 -4.76 11.18
C VAL A 247 -12.13 -5.47 10.41
N CYS A 248 -13.03 -4.73 9.78
CA CYS A 248 -14.16 -5.26 9.02
C CYS A 248 -14.03 -4.90 7.53
N PHE A 249 -14.33 -5.87 6.67
CA PHE A 249 -14.47 -5.67 5.23
C PHE A 249 -15.89 -6.02 4.78
N ALA A 250 -16.48 -5.16 3.95
CA ALA A 250 -17.83 -5.33 3.42
C ALA A 250 -17.99 -6.61 2.58
N ARG A 251 -19.19 -7.17 2.54
CA ARG A 251 -19.59 -8.07 1.45
C ARG A 251 -19.62 -7.29 0.15
N THR A 252 -19.17 -7.91 -0.94
CA THR A 252 -19.31 -7.39 -2.31
C THR A 252 -19.94 -8.47 -3.19
N GLN A 253 -20.17 -8.17 -4.46
CA GLN A 253 -20.60 -9.18 -5.43
C GLN A 253 -19.55 -10.30 -5.65
N TYR A 254 -18.29 -10.05 -5.27
CA TYR A 254 -17.17 -10.98 -5.50
C TYR A 254 -16.66 -11.65 -4.22
N HIS A 255 -16.89 -11.04 -3.05
CA HIS A 255 -16.30 -11.51 -1.79
C HIS A 255 -17.28 -11.47 -0.62
N GLU A 256 -17.28 -12.54 0.18
CA GLU A 256 -18.01 -12.60 1.45
C GLU A 256 -17.40 -11.70 2.52
N THR A 257 -18.23 -11.18 3.43
CA THR A 257 -17.79 -10.38 4.59
C THR A 257 -16.61 -11.04 5.31
N LYS A 258 -15.61 -10.23 5.68
CA LYS A 258 -14.44 -10.71 6.42
C LYS A 258 -14.16 -9.80 7.61
N THR A 259 -13.84 -10.39 8.75
CA THR A 259 -13.35 -9.68 9.93
C THR A 259 -11.97 -10.18 10.33
N LEU A 260 -11.16 -9.30 10.90
CA LEU A 260 -9.86 -9.62 11.48
C LEU A 260 -9.81 -9.02 12.89
N GLU A 261 -9.55 -9.84 13.90
CA GLU A 261 -9.35 -9.34 15.27
C GLU A 261 -7.87 -9.07 15.52
N LEU A 262 -7.56 -7.81 15.84
CA LEU A 262 -6.23 -7.37 16.23
C LEU A 262 -6.20 -7.22 17.75
N LYS A 263 -5.48 -8.12 18.42
CA LYS A 263 -5.27 -8.09 19.88
C LYS A 263 -4.22 -7.03 20.25
N SER A 264 -4.12 -6.73 21.55
CA SER A 264 -3.06 -5.86 22.09
C SER A 264 -1.67 -6.23 21.54
N ARG A 265 -0.89 -5.22 21.16
CA ARG A 265 0.42 -5.29 20.48
C ARG A 265 0.40 -5.81 19.04
N ALA A 266 -0.76 -6.19 18.48
CA ALA A 266 -0.85 -6.52 17.07
C ALA A 266 -0.51 -5.29 16.22
N VAL A 267 0.20 -5.54 15.13
CA VAL A 267 0.61 -4.52 14.16
C VAL A 267 -0.04 -4.82 12.83
N ALA A 268 -0.62 -3.80 12.22
CA ALA A 268 -1.17 -3.87 10.87
C ALA A 268 -0.66 -2.69 10.02
N ASP A 269 -0.89 -2.77 8.72
CA ASP A 269 -0.52 -1.74 7.76
C ASP A 269 -1.77 -1.12 7.14
N LEU A 270 -2.01 0.17 7.41
CA LEU A 270 -3.17 0.92 6.96
C LEU A 270 -3.33 0.87 5.44
N THR A 271 -2.24 1.01 4.70
CA THR A 271 -2.26 0.99 3.24
C THR A 271 -2.61 -0.41 2.72
N ALA A 272 -2.06 -1.47 3.30
CA ALA A 272 -2.41 -2.85 2.96
C ALA A 272 -3.90 -3.14 3.23
N LEU A 273 -4.44 -2.72 4.38
CA LEU A 273 -5.86 -2.89 4.69
C LEU A 273 -6.76 -2.11 3.71
N ARG A 274 -6.42 -0.86 3.38
CA ARG A 274 -7.16 -0.08 2.38
C ARG A 274 -7.13 -0.73 1.00
N ARG A 275 -5.97 -1.29 0.59
CA ARG A 275 -5.86 -2.04 -0.67
C ARG A 275 -6.66 -3.33 -0.66
N GLN A 276 -6.73 -4.03 0.47
CA GLN A 276 -7.61 -5.19 0.61
C GLN A 276 -9.08 -4.81 0.43
N ALA A 277 -9.55 -3.70 1.01
CA ALA A 277 -10.91 -3.22 0.78
C ALA A 277 -11.15 -2.88 -0.69
N ALA A 278 -10.25 -2.13 -1.33
CA ALA A 278 -10.35 -1.78 -2.74
C ALA A 278 -10.33 -3.02 -3.66
N ASN A 279 -9.45 -4.00 -3.40
CA ASN A 279 -9.36 -5.25 -4.18
C ASN A 279 -10.66 -6.05 -4.15
N ARG A 280 -11.46 -5.94 -3.09
CA ARG A 280 -12.74 -6.67 -2.97
C ARG A 280 -13.84 -6.13 -3.88
N LEU A 281 -13.63 -4.97 -4.50
CA LEU A 281 -14.50 -4.45 -5.55
C LEU A 281 -14.30 -5.14 -6.89
N HIS A 282 -13.32 -6.03 -7.00
CA HIS A 282 -12.96 -6.75 -8.21
C HIS A 282 -13.05 -8.27 -7.99
N PRO A 283 -13.14 -9.06 -9.07
CA PRO A 283 -13.05 -10.52 -8.99
C PRO A 283 -11.83 -10.98 -8.18
N PRO A 284 -11.89 -12.17 -7.55
CA PRO A 284 -10.76 -12.73 -6.84
C PRO A 284 -9.48 -12.73 -7.69
N PHE A 285 -8.38 -12.37 -7.05
CA PHE A 285 -7.06 -12.33 -7.66
C PHE A 285 -6.12 -13.28 -6.92
N PRO A 286 -5.24 -14.04 -7.63
CA PRO A 286 -5.15 -14.14 -9.09
C PRO A 286 -6.41 -14.75 -9.71
N ALA A 287 -6.70 -14.42 -10.97
CA ALA A 287 -7.86 -14.97 -11.67
C ALA A 287 -7.79 -16.51 -11.70
N ALA A 288 -8.93 -17.21 -11.71
CA ALA A 288 -8.96 -18.67 -11.77
C ALA A 288 -8.28 -19.21 -13.05
N SER A 289 -8.43 -18.47 -14.15
CA SER A 289 -7.74 -18.71 -15.41
C SER A 289 -6.95 -17.44 -15.80
N PRO A 290 -5.71 -17.28 -15.32
CA PRO A 290 -4.89 -16.14 -15.66
C PRO A 290 -4.43 -16.26 -17.13
N ARG A 291 -4.04 -15.14 -17.71
CA ARG A 291 -3.48 -15.14 -19.07
C ARG A 291 -2.22 -16.03 -19.12
N PRO A 292 -1.98 -16.75 -20.23
CA PRO A 292 -0.77 -17.56 -20.37
C PRO A 292 0.49 -16.73 -20.19
N ALA A 293 1.55 -17.32 -19.61
CA ALA A 293 2.84 -16.66 -19.45
C ALA A 293 3.52 -16.50 -20.82
N GLN A 294 3.19 -15.42 -21.50
CA GLN A 294 3.69 -15.05 -22.82
C GLN A 294 3.88 -13.54 -22.88
N LEU A 295 4.99 -13.10 -23.45
CA LEU A 295 5.30 -11.71 -23.72
C LEU A 295 5.00 -11.40 -25.19
N ALA A 296 4.04 -10.52 -25.47
CA ALA A 296 3.67 -10.18 -26.84
C ALA A 296 4.76 -9.36 -27.57
N TYR A 297 5.40 -8.42 -26.86
CA TYR A 297 6.37 -7.48 -27.42
C TYR A 297 7.53 -7.21 -26.45
N GLY A 298 8.68 -6.86 -27.00
CA GLY A 298 9.86 -6.48 -26.22
C GLY A 298 10.53 -7.68 -25.55
N SER A 299 11.21 -7.44 -24.43
CA SER A 299 11.94 -8.49 -23.71
C SER A 299 11.99 -8.23 -22.20
N LEU A 300 11.99 -9.30 -21.41
CA LEU A 300 12.22 -9.23 -19.97
C LEU A 300 13.59 -9.78 -19.60
N VAL A 301 14.28 -9.14 -18.67
CA VAL A 301 15.51 -9.66 -18.04
C VAL A 301 15.30 -9.70 -16.53
N ILE A 302 15.03 -10.89 -16.00
CA ILE A 302 14.57 -11.11 -14.63
C ILE A 302 15.70 -11.75 -13.82
N VAL A 303 16.33 -11.00 -12.91
CA VAL A 303 17.56 -11.45 -12.21
C VAL A 303 17.29 -11.77 -10.75
N GLY A 304 17.63 -12.98 -10.30
CA GLY A 304 17.38 -13.41 -8.91
C GLY A 304 18.17 -12.64 -7.85
N GLY A 305 19.24 -11.95 -8.23
CA GLY A 305 20.09 -11.15 -7.35
C GLY A 305 21.53 -11.17 -7.86
N GLY A 306 22.37 -10.23 -7.44
CA GLY A 306 23.80 -10.25 -7.82
C GLY A 306 24.02 -10.19 -9.34
N VAL A 307 23.58 -9.11 -9.99
CA VAL A 307 23.66 -8.94 -11.46
C VAL A 307 25.09 -9.14 -11.97
N LEU A 308 25.25 -10.04 -12.94
CA LEU A 308 26.50 -10.27 -13.68
C LEU A 308 26.62 -9.29 -14.85
N ASP A 309 27.84 -8.96 -15.25
CA ASP A 309 28.09 -8.05 -16.37
C ASP A 309 27.55 -8.62 -17.69
N SER A 310 27.71 -9.92 -17.95
CA SER A 310 27.14 -10.57 -19.15
C SER A 310 25.61 -10.49 -19.23
N VAL A 311 24.91 -10.55 -18.09
CA VAL A 311 23.45 -10.37 -18.04
C VAL A 311 23.07 -8.90 -18.28
N ALA A 312 23.85 -7.97 -17.74
CA ALA A 312 23.63 -6.54 -17.97
C ALA A 312 23.92 -6.14 -19.42
N GLU A 313 24.93 -6.72 -20.07
CA GLU A 313 25.21 -6.58 -21.50
C GLU A 313 24.03 -7.11 -22.33
N ARG A 314 23.53 -8.30 -22.00
CA ARG A 314 22.34 -8.85 -22.65
C ARG A 314 21.13 -7.94 -22.53
N PHE A 315 20.91 -7.31 -21.38
CA PHE A 315 19.86 -6.29 -21.23
C PHE A 315 20.08 -5.08 -22.14
N LEU A 316 21.31 -4.58 -22.26
CA LEU A 316 21.61 -3.46 -23.16
C LEU A 316 21.37 -3.80 -24.63
N GLU A 317 21.70 -5.02 -25.06
CA GLU A 317 21.38 -5.51 -26.41
C GLU A 317 19.87 -5.51 -26.66
N LEU A 318 19.10 -6.11 -25.75
CA LEU A 318 17.65 -6.21 -25.84
C LEU A 318 16.95 -4.85 -25.75
N ALA A 319 17.57 -3.87 -25.08
CA ALA A 319 17.08 -2.50 -25.02
C ALA A 319 17.26 -1.73 -26.34
N GLY A 320 17.91 -2.32 -27.36
CA GLY A 320 18.23 -1.69 -28.65
C GLY A 320 19.67 -1.19 -28.76
N GLY A 321 20.56 -1.64 -27.88
CA GLY A 321 21.99 -1.35 -27.89
C GLY A 321 22.42 -0.15 -27.04
N LYS A 322 23.74 0.08 -26.98
CA LYS A 322 24.40 1.03 -26.06
C LYS A 322 24.06 2.51 -26.30
N ASN A 323 23.46 2.85 -27.45
CA ASN A 323 23.06 4.23 -27.79
C ASN A 323 21.65 4.58 -27.31
N GLN A 324 20.89 3.62 -26.79
CA GLN A 324 19.53 3.84 -26.29
C GLN A 324 19.55 4.51 -24.91
N THR A 325 18.47 5.21 -24.59
CA THR A 325 18.24 5.72 -23.24
C THR A 325 17.88 4.55 -22.31
N ILE A 326 18.71 4.36 -21.28
CA ILE A 326 18.49 3.39 -20.20
C ILE A 326 18.04 4.11 -18.94
N VAL A 327 16.81 3.83 -18.50
CA VAL A 327 16.26 4.39 -17.27
C VAL A 327 16.45 3.40 -16.13
N VAL A 328 16.99 3.86 -15.00
CA VAL A 328 17.23 3.05 -13.81
C VAL A 328 16.40 3.56 -12.64
N LEU A 329 15.65 2.65 -12.00
CA LEU A 329 14.70 2.94 -10.93
C LEU A 329 15.15 2.33 -9.60
N PRO A 330 15.86 3.09 -8.75
CA PRO A 330 16.28 2.66 -7.42
C PRO A 330 15.17 2.75 -6.34
N THR A 331 13.89 2.78 -6.74
CA THR A 331 12.73 3.01 -5.86
C THR A 331 12.59 2.00 -4.73
N ALA A 332 13.11 0.79 -4.92
CA ALA A 332 13.15 -0.28 -3.91
C ALA A 332 13.98 0.07 -2.65
N VAL A 333 14.80 1.13 -2.69
CA VAL A 333 15.61 1.60 -1.57
C VAL A 333 15.13 2.98 -1.09
N PRO A 334 15.00 3.23 0.22
CA PRO A 334 14.71 4.58 0.71
C PRO A 334 15.90 5.53 0.45
N ASN A 335 15.60 6.72 -0.10
CA ASN A 335 16.55 7.82 -0.31
C ASN A 335 17.88 7.41 -0.99
N PRO A 336 17.84 6.85 -2.21
CA PRO A 336 19.03 6.36 -2.88
C PRO A 336 19.97 7.51 -3.27
N ARG A 337 21.21 7.48 -2.76
CA ARG A 337 22.25 8.45 -3.13
C ARG A 337 22.74 8.26 -4.56
N GLY A 338 22.80 7.03 -5.04
CA GLY A 338 23.14 6.64 -6.42
C GLY A 338 22.49 5.32 -6.80
N SER A 339 22.95 4.70 -7.89
CA SER A 339 22.51 3.35 -8.29
C SER A 339 23.68 2.56 -8.86
N ARG A 340 24.03 1.44 -8.19
CA ARG A 340 25.05 0.50 -8.67
C ARG A 340 24.73 -0.07 -10.04
N ASP A 341 23.45 -0.22 -10.36
CA ASP A 341 23.01 -0.70 -11.67
C ASP A 341 23.26 0.37 -12.74
N ALA A 342 23.01 1.64 -12.43
CA ALA A 342 23.32 2.74 -13.35
C ALA A 342 24.82 2.84 -13.62
N ASP A 343 25.65 2.74 -12.58
CA ASP A 343 27.11 2.78 -12.73
C ASP A 343 27.62 1.57 -13.53
N ARG A 344 26.99 0.41 -13.36
CA ARG A 344 27.26 -0.78 -14.18
C ARG A 344 26.96 -0.53 -15.66
N PHE A 345 25.79 -0.02 -16.01
CA PHE A 345 25.45 0.22 -17.41
C PHE A 345 26.37 1.24 -18.07
N ARG A 346 26.75 2.30 -17.36
CA ARG A 346 27.75 3.27 -17.84
C ARG A 346 29.10 2.60 -18.10
N ARG A 347 29.59 1.78 -17.17
CA ARG A 347 30.85 1.02 -17.32
C ARG A 347 30.82 0.09 -18.53
N LEU A 348 29.68 -0.52 -18.82
CA LEU A 348 29.48 -1.42 -19.97
C LEU A 348 29.26 -0.67 -21.31
N GLY A 349 29.26 0.67 -21.27
CA GLY A 349 29.29 1.53 -22.44
C GLY A 349 27.93 2.11 -22.85
N ALA A 350 26.89 2.01 -22.03
CA ALA A 350 25.63 2.72 -22.29
C ALA A 350 25.84 4.25 -22.23
N ARG A 351 25.42 4.95 -23.28
CA ARG A 351 25.72 6.39 -23.47
C ARG A 351 24.75 7.32 -22.75
N ASP A 352 23.49 6.95 -22.61
CA ASP A 352 22.47 7.73 -21.89
C ASP A 352 21.85 6.88 -20.77
N VAL A 353 22.31 7.09 -19.53
CA VAL A 353 21.80 6.38 -18.34
C VAL A 353 21.18 7.38 -17.37
N ARG A 354 19.84 7.35 -17.26
CA ARG A 354 19.05 8.26 -16.43
C ARG A 354 18.55 7.56 -15.17
N VAL A 355 18.80 8.15 -14.01
CA VAL A 355 18.35 7.60 -12.73
C VAL A 355 17.16 8.40 -12.23
N LEU A 356 15.99 7.77 -12.16
CA LEU A 356 14.77 8.42 -11.65
C LEU A 356 14.50 7.96 -10.20
N LYS A 357 14.71 8.86 -9.24
CA LYS A 357 14.63 8.58 -7.79
C LYS A 357 13.28 8.94 -7.16
N GLN A 358 12.45 9.64 -7.93
CA GLN A 358 11.14 10.13 -7.56
C GLN A 358 10.21 8.97 -7.17
N ARG A 359 9.28 9.24 -6.27
CA ARG A 359 8.39 8.20 -5.72
C ARG A 359 7.02 8.70 -5.31
N SER A 360 6.85 10.01 -5.12
CA SER A 360 5.54 10.56 -4.84
C SER A 360 4.73 10.58 -6.13
N ARG A 361 3.41 10.47 -6.00
CA ARG A 361 2.50 10.49 -7.15
C ARG A 361 2.73 11.73 -8.03
N THR A 362 2.83 12.91 -7.42
CA THR A 362 3.01 14.18 -8.14
C THR A 362 4.28 14.19 -8.98
N GLU A 363 5.37 13.61 -8.46
CA GLU A 363 6.63 13.55 -9.18
C GLU A 363 6.61 12.52 -10.32
N VAL A 364 6.08 11.32 -10.09
CA VAL A 364 6.08 10.25 -11.12
C VAL A 364 5.06 10.50 -12.22
N GLU A 365 4.05 11.33 -11.96
CA GLU A 365 3.06 11.83 -12.93
C GLU A 365 3.54 13.10 -13.67
N SER A 366 4.70 13.67 -13.31
CA SER A 366 5.19 14.88 -13.96
C SER A 366 5.47 14.64 -15.46
N LYS A 367 5.27 15.69 -16.26
CA LYS A 367 5.46 15.61 -17.71
C LYS A 367 6.89 15.16 -18.06
N GLU A 368 7.86 15.64 -17.31
CA GLU A 368 9.30 15.38 -17.47
C GLU A 368 9.65 13.92 -17.14
N TYR A 369 9.05 13.37 -16.07
CA TYR A 369 9.23 11.98 -15.68
C TYR A 369 8.67 11.05 -16.77
N LEU A 370 7.42 11.27 -17.19
CA LEU A 370 6.78 10.46 -18.23
C LEU A 370 7.48 10.60 -19.59
N ALA A 371 7.93 11.80 -19.96
CA ALA A 371 8.70 12.00 -21.19
C ALA A 371 10.02 11.23 -21.19
N THR A 372 10.68 11.12 -20.03
CA THR A 372 11.89 10.29 -19.89
C THR A 372 11.60 8.81 -20.13
N LEU A 373 10.47 8.31 -19.63
CA LEU A 373 10.06 6.91 -19.88
C LEU A 373 9.73 6.66 -21.35
N ARG A 374 9.07 7.59 -22.04
CA ARG A 374 8.75 7.47 -23.47
C ARG A 374 9.97 7.38 -24.39
N GLN A 375 11.10 7.96 -23.96
CA GLN A 375 12.37 7.89 -24.68
C GLN A 375 13.16 6.60 -24.39
N ALA A 376 12.80 5.85 -23.35
CA ALA A 376 13.59 4.73 -22.86
C ALA A 376 13.55 3.53 -23.84
N GLY A 377 14.72 3.07 -24.29
CA GLY A 377 14.87 1.76 -24.94
C GLY A 377 14.89 0.61 -23.92
N GLY A 378 15.33 0.91 -22.69
CA GLY A 378 15.26 -0.04 -21.58
C GLY A 378 14.98 0.62 -20.23
N VAL A 379 14.22 -0.06 -19.38
CA VAL A 379 13.97 0.35 -17.98
C VAL A 379 14.43 -0.75 -17.04
N TRP A 380 15.24 -0.39 -16.05
CA TRP A 380 15.82 -1.30 -15.07
C TRP A 380 15.32 -1.01 -13.65
N PHE A 381 14.67 -2.00 -13.02
CA PHE A 381 14.21 -1.96 -11.64
C PHE A 381 15.28 -2.54 -10.69
N SER A 382 15.85 -1.71 -9.84
CA SER A 382 16.90 -2.14 -8.90
C SER A 382 16.35 -2.96 -7.71
N GLY A 383 17.26 -3.64 -6.98
CA GLY A 383 16.93 -4.43 -5.79
C GLY A 383 16.60 -3.60 -4.55
N GLY A 384 15.98 -4.24 -3.54
CA GLY A 384 15.55 -3.63 -2.28
C GLY A 384 14.24 -4.22 -1.78
N ARG A 385 13.21 -3.39 -1.58
CA ARG A 385 11.86 -3.81 -1.17
C ARG A 385 10.84 -3.58 -2.29
N GLN A 386 10.30 -4.67 -2.84
CA GLN A 386 9.39 -4.70 -3.99
C GLN A 386 8.09 -3.91 -3.78
N TRP A 387 7.57 -3.89 -2.56
CA TRP A 387 6.35 -3.15 -2.24
C TRP A 387 6.49 -1.64 -2.44
N ARG A 388 7.71 -1.10 -2.44
CA ARG A 388 7.96 0.32 -2.70
C ARG A 388 7.71 0.70 -4.15
N PHE A 389 7.94 -0.23 -5.09
CA PHE A 389 7.55 -0.02 -6.48
C PHE A 389 6.03 0.03 -6.60
N VAL A 390 5.35 -0.89 -5.91
CA VAL A 390 3.89 -0.91 -5.89
C VAL A 390 3.35 0.43 -5.38
N ASP A 391 3.91 0.93 -4.28
CA ASP A 391 3.53 2.21 -3.71
C ASP A 391 3.78 3.41 -4.63
N ALA A 392 4.90 3.42 -5.35
CA ALA A 392 5.24 4.54 -6.20
C ALA A 392 4.42 4.58 -7.49
N TYR A 393 4.07 3.42 -8.06
CA TYR A 393 3.64 3.36 -9.46
C TYR A 393 2.21 2.82 -9.68
N TYR A 394 1.61 2.09 -8.73
CA TYR A 394 0.21 1.65 -8.92
C TYR A 394 -0.75 2.83 -8.95
N GLY A 395 -1.66 2.83 -9.93
CA GLY A 395 -2.60 3.93 -10.12
C GLY A 395 -1.96 5.18 -10.72
N THR A 396 -0.83 5.01 -11.43
CA THR A 396 -0.11 6.10 -12.09
C THR A 396 0.17 5.79 -13.56
N ARG A 397 0.29 6.85 -14.37
CA ARG A 397 0.68 6.75 -15.79
C ARG A 397 2.08 6.20 -15.99
N ALA A 398 2.97 6.33 -14.99
CA ALA A 398 4.31 5.76 -15.08
C ALA A 398 4.28 4.24 -15.27
N LEU A 399 3.32 3.54 -14.66
CA LEU A 399 3.15 2.10 -14.85
C LEU A 399 2.75 1.76 -16.30
N GLU A 400 1.88 2.56 -16.92
CA GLU A 400 1.48 2.39 -18.32
C GLU A 400 2.66 2.65 -19.26
N GLU A 401 3.50 3.63 -18.97
CA GLU A 401 4.70 3.92 -19.75
C GLU A 401 5.73 2.79 -19.64
N PHE A 402 5.83 2.09 -18.49
CA PHE A 402 6.67 0.87 -18.40
C PHE A 402 6.17 -0.23 -19.34
N HIS A 403 4.85 -0.44 -19.41
CA HIS A 403 4.26 -1.35 -20.39
C HIS A 403 4.43 -0.85 -21.83
N ALA A 404 4.42 0.47 -22.05
CA ALA A 404 4.65 1.07 -23.36
C ALA A 404 6.07 0.79 -23.87
N VAL A 405 7.08 0.70 -22.99
CA VAL A 405 8.45 0.28 -23.34
C VAL A 405 8.46 -1.11 -23.96
N LEU A 406 7.69 -2.06 -23.43
CA LEU A 406 7.56 -3.40 -24.03
C LEU A 406 6.83 -3.36 -25.38
N ARG A 407 5.70 -2.65 -25.46
CA ARG A 407 4.91 -2.52 -26.71
C ARG A 407 5.71 -1.95 -27.88
N ARG A 408 6.69 -1.08 -27.61
CA ARG A 408 7.61 -0.51 -28.62
C ARG A 408 8.86 -1.35 -28.88
N GLY A 409 8.93 -2.57 -28.34
CA GLY A 409 10.03 -3.51 -28.56
C GLY A 409 11.26 -3.32 -27.65
N GLY A 410 11.16 -2.47 -26.61
CA GLY A 410 12.23 -2.26 -25.64
C GLY A 410 12.33 -3.37 -24.59
N ALA A 411 13.26 -3.19 -23.65
CA ALA A 411 13.52 -4.16 -22.60
C ALA A 411 13.12 -3.67 -21.20
N ILE A 412 12.48 -4.55 -20.42
CA ILE A 412 12.28 -4.36 -18.98
C ILE A 412 13.22 -5.32 -18.25
N GLY A 413 14.05 -4.77 -17.37
CA GLY A 413 14.99 -5.55 -16.59
C GLY A 413 14.85 -5.28 -15.10
N GLY A 414 15.29 -6.21 -14.26
CA GLY A 414 15.33 -5.94 -12.84
C GLY A 414 15.96 -7.05 -12.01
N SER A 415 16.47 -6.67 -10.85
CA SER A 415 17.12 -7.60 -9.93
C SER A 415 16.47 -7.62 -8.56
N SER A 416 16.38 -8.80 -7.95
CA SER A 416 15.82 -8.98 -6.61
C SER A 416 14.40 -8.42 -6.54
N ALA A 417 14.12 -7.36 -5.77
CA ALA A 417 12.83 -6.69 -5.77
C ALA A 417 12.32 -6.33 -7.19
N GLY A 418 13.22 -5.89 -8.08
CA GLY A 418 12.90 -5.59 -9.47
C GLY A 418 12.62 -6.81 -10.36
N ALA A 419 12.99 -8.02 -9.91
CA ALA A 419 12.59 -9.26 -10.56
C ALA A 419 11.16 -9.65 -10.16
N SER A 420 10.85 -9.64 -8.85
CA SER A 420 9.54 -10.05 -8.34
C SER A 420 8.39 -9.18 -8.86
N ILE A 421 8.60 -7.88 -9.07
CA ILE A 421 7.56 -6.99 -9.61
C ILE A 421 7.20 -7.26 -11.07
N GLN A 422 8.00 -8.01 -11.83
CA GLN A 422 7.68 -8.26 -13.24
C GLN A 422 6.55 -9.28 -13.41
N ALA A 423 6.33 -10.12 -12.39
CA ALA A 423 5.22 -11.07 -12.35
C ALA A 423 3.85 -10.37 -12.25
N GLU A 424 2.79 -11.09 -12.61
CA GLU A 424 1.42 -10.68 -12.30
C GLU A 424 1.16 -10.76 -10.79
N PHE A 425 1.59 -11.84 -10.13
CA PHE A 425 1.48 -12.00 -8.69
C PHE A 425 2.79 -11.59 -8.00
N LEU A 426 2.71 -10.62 -7.10
CA LEU A 426 3.84 -10.13 -6.34
C LEU A 426 4.12 -10.99 -5.11
N ALA A 427 5.20 -11.77 -5.20
CA ALA A 427 5.74 -12.46 -4.05
C ALA A 427 6.41 -11.49 -3.05
N ARG A 428 6.20 -11.71 -1.76
CA ARG A 428 6.87 -11.03 -0.64
C ARG A 428 6.65 -9.52 -0.58
N GLY A 429 5.46 -9.07 -0.97
CA GLY A 429 5.04 -7.67 -0.95
C GLY A 429 4.77 -7.06 0.44
N ASN A 430 5.02 -7.75 1.55
CA ASN A 430 4.64 -7.24 2.88
C ASN A 430 5.48 -5.99 3.26
N PRO A 431 4.86 -4.85 3.59
CA PRO A 431 5.56 -3.67 4.11
C PRO A 431 6.17 -3.85 5.50
N LEU A 432 5.58 -4.72 6.33
CA LEU A 432 5.95 -4.92 7.75
C LEU A 432 7.05 -5.97 7.95
N GLY A 433 7.32 -6.82 6.96
CA GLY A 433 8.25 -7.95 7.09
C GLY A 433 8.66 -8.49 5.72
N ASN A 434 9.65 -9.39 5.66
CA ASN A 434 10.19 -9.95 4.40
C ASN A 434 10.06 -11.48 4.30
N ARG A 435 9.33 -12.09 5.23
CA ARG A 435 9.21 -13.56 5.35
C ARG A 435 7.99 -14.08 4.60
N ASP A 436 6.85 -13.42 4.72
CA ASP A 436 5.60 -13.87 4.09
C ASP A 436 5.74 -13.86 2.58
N ILE A 437 5.46 -14.99 1.92
CA ILE A 437 5.47 -15.04 0.46
C ILE A 437 4.21 -14.42 -0.16
N ILE A 438 3.08 -14.48 0.54
CA ILE A 438 1.81 -13.86 0.16
C ILE A 438 1.52 -12.74 1.15
N ALA A 439 1.22 -11.54 0.63
CA ALA A 439 0.96 -10.36 1.44
C ALA A 439 -0.34 -9.69 0.99
N ALA A 440 -1.39 -9.81 1.81
CA ALA A 440 -2.71 -9.31 1.47
C ALA A 440 -2.72 -7.77 1.29
N GLY A 441 -3.28 -7.30 0.17
CA GLY A 441 -3.25 -5.90 -0.27
C GLY A 441 -2.00 -5.54 -1.10
N TYR A 442 -1.07 -6.47 -1.28
CA TYR A 442 0.17 -6.32 -2.04
C TYR A 442 0.43 -7.52 -2.96
N GLU A 443 -0.61 -8.27 -3.33
CA GLU A 443 -0.47 -9.47 -4.17
C GLU A 443 -0.22 -9.17 -5.65
N ARG A 444 -0.40 -7.93 -6.11
CA ARG A 444 -0.30 -7.60 -7.53
C ARG A 444 1.07 -6.99 -7.88
N GLY A 445 1.78 -7.62 -8.82
CA GLY A 445 3.00 -7.09 -9.45
C GLY A 445 2.67 -6.27 -10.69
N PHE A 446 3.65 -5.79 -11.45
CA PHE A 446 3.38 -4.98 -12.64
C PHE A 446 2.88 -5.78 -13.84
N GLY A 447 2.87 -7.11 -13.76
CA GLY A 447 2.19 -7.95 -14.73
C GLY A 447 2.82 -7.91 -16.12
N PHE A 448 4.13 -7.62 -16.21
CA PHE A 448 4.87 -7.73 -17.47
C PHE A 448 4.92 -9.18 -17.97
N LEU A 449 4.96 -10.15 -17.04
CA LEU A 449 4.80 -11.57 -17.33
C LEU A 449 3.51 -12.11 -16.69
N PRO A 450 2.39 -12.18 -17.44
CA PRO A 450 1.10 -12.63 -16.92
C PRO A 450 1.12 -14.08 -16.43
N GLY A 451 0.22 -14.44 -15.50
CA GLY A 451 0.05 -15.81 -15.02
C GLY A 451 1.22 -16.38 -14.22
N THR A 452 2.12 -15.52 -13.74
CA THR A 452 3.33 -15.93 -13.00
C THR A 452 3.40 -15.33 -11.59
N ALA A 453 4.20 -15.97 -10.75
CA ALA A 453 4.74 -15.43 -9.50
C ALA A 453 6.26 -15.63 -9.48
N ILE A 454 7.03 -14.56 -9.25
CA ILE A 454 8.51 -14.60 -9.28
C ILE A 454 9.10 -14.37 -7.89
N ASP A 455 9.91 -15.30 -7.42
CA ASP A 455 10.75 -15.16 -6.23
C ASP A 455 12.23 -15.29 -6.57
N GLN A 456 13.06 -14.68 -5.74
CA GLN A 456 14.43 -14.26 -6.04
C GLN A 456 15.37 -14.63 -4.88
N HIS A 457 16.69 -14.61 -5.06
CA HIS A 457 17.67 -15.20 -4.13
C HIS A 457 17.27 -16.61 -3.68
N PHE A 458 16.79 -17.42 -4.63
CA PHE A 458 15.87 -18.51 -4.32
C PHE A 458 16.50 -19.62 -3.48
N THR A 459 17.51 -20.31 -4.01
CA THR A 459 18.27 -21.32 -3.26
C THR A 459 19.03 -20.70 -2.09
N GLN A 460 19.64 -19.52 -2.29
CA GLN A 460 20.49 -18.84 -1.29
C GLN A 460 19.72 -18.49 -0.02
N ARG A 461 18.40 -18.29 -0.11
CA ARG A 461 17.52 -18.01 1.03
C ARG A 461 16.55 -19.14 1.37
N LYS A 462 16.79 -20.35 0.86
CA LYS A 462 16.01 -21.58 1.14
C LYS A 462 14.50 -21.41 0.87
N ARG A 463 14.14 -20.84 -0.27
CA ARG A 463 12.76 -20.38 -0.58
C ARG A 463 11.86 -21.40 -1.27
N PHE A 464 12.30 -22.66 -1.40
CA PHE A 464 11.53 -23.73 -2.03
C PHE A 464 10.16 -23.93 -1.36
N ALA A 465 10.14 -24.09 -0.04
CA ALA A 465 8.90 -24.30 0.72
C ALA A 465 7.93 -23.11 0.60
N ASP A 466 8.47 -21.89 0.56
CA ASP A 466 7.65 -20.68 0.40
C ASP A 466 6.98 -20.67 -0.99
N MET A 467 7.68 -21.02 -2.07
CA MET A 467 7.08 -21.10 -3.41
C MET A 467 6.07 -22.26 -3.54
N THR A 468 6.34 -23.40 -2.89
CA THR A 468 5.36 -24.48 -2.74
C THR A 468 4.10 -23.96 -2.06
N GLN A 469 4.22 -23.20 -0.97
CA GLN A 469 3.06 -22.60 -0.29
C GLN A 469 2.28 -21.66 -1.22
N LEU A 470 2.96 -20.81 -1.99
CA LEU A 470 2.29 -19.88 -2.92
C LEU A 470 1.55 -20.64 -4.02
N THR A 471 2.19 -21.61 -4.65
CA THR A 471 1.58 -22.38 -5.75
C THR A 471 0.55 -23.39 -5.27
N GLN A 472 0.57 -23.81 -4.00
CA GLN A 472 -0.55 -24.51 -3.36
C GLN A 472 -1.77 -23.60 -3.19
N ALA A 473 -1.57 -22.36 -2.76
CA ALA A 473 -2.65 -21.39 -2.60
C ALA A 473 -3.19 -20.91 -3.96
N HIS A 474 -2.33 -20.86 -4.98
CA HIS A 474 -2.63 -20.36 -6.32
C HIS A 474 -2.10 -21.30 -7.41
N PRO A 475 -2.66 -22.53 -7.56
CA PRO A 475 -2.16 -23.56 -8.48
C PRO A 475 -2.26 -23.19 -9.96
N GLN A 476 -3.06 -22.17 -10.28
CA GLN A 476 -3.16 -21.65 -11.64
C GLN A 476 -1.93 -20.85 -12.09
N LEU A 477 -1.13 -20.31 -11.16
CA LEU A 477 0.07 -19.55 -11.47
C LEU A 477 1.24 -20.48 -11.81
N LEU A 478 2.15 -20.01 -12.66
CA LEU A 478 3.50 -20.57 -12.80
C LEU A 478 4.41 -19.90 -11.77
N GLY A 479 4.88 -20.66 -10.78
CA GLY A 479 5.87 -20.18 -9.83
C GLY A 479 7.27 -20.22 -10.44
N ILE A 480 8.05 -19.15 -10.29
CA ILE A 480 9.40 -19.04 -10.85
C ILE A 480 10.35 -18.60 -9.73
N GLY A 481 11.22 -19.51 -9.30
CA GLY A 481 12.30 -19.24 -8.36
C GLY A 481 13.62 -19.00 -9.09
N ILE A 482 14.24 -17.84 -8.92
CA ILE A 482 15.49 -17.48 -9.61
C ILE A 482 16.62 -17.32 -8.59
N ASP A 483 17.70 -18.05 -8.83
CA ASP A 483 18.91 -17.97 -8.00
C ASP A 483 19.67 -16.65 -8.16
N GLU A 484 20.52 -16.34 -7.19
CA GLU A 484 21.51 -15.27 -7.36
C GLU A 484 22.43 -15.55 -8.55
N GLN A 485 23.00 -14.49 -9.13
CA GLN A 485 23.89 -14.53 -10.29
C GLN A 485 23.30 -15.30 -11.48
N THR A 486 21.96 -15.34 -11.56
CA THR A 486 21.19 -16.05 -12.57
C THR A 486 20.03 -15.17 -13.03
N ALA A 487 19.71 -15.25 -14.32
CA ALA A 487 18.65 -14.49 -14.94
C ALA A 487 17.78 -15.38 -15.83
N LEU A 488 16.49 -15.06 -15.86
CA LEU A 488 15.57 -15.55 -16.87
C LEU A 488 15.35 -14.42 -17.89
N VAL A 489 15.76 -14.65 -19.13
CA VAL A 489 15.49 -13.74 -20.25
C VAL A 489 14.27 -14.23 -21.00
N VAL A 490 13.25 -13.40 -21.12
CA VAL A 490 11.97 -13.78 -21.76
C VAL A 490 11.77 -13.02 -23.06
N GLN A 491 11.52 -13.76 -24.14
CA GLN A 491 11.10 -13.24 -25.44
C GLN A 491 10.00 -14.15 -25.99
N GLY A 492 8.83 -13.61 -26.29
CA GLY A 492 7.68 -14.44 -26.68
C GLY A 492 7.24 -15.35 -25.54
N ASP A 493 7.16 -16.65 -25.81
CA ASP A 493 6.85 -17.72 -24.86
C ASP A 493 8.10 -18.44 -24.33
N VAL A 494 9.31 -18.03 -24.73
CA VAL A 494 10.54 -18.71 -24.33
C VAL A 494 11.26 -17.93 -23.22
N GLY A 495 11.59 -18.64 -22.15
CA GLY A 495 12.52 -18.22 -21.12
C GLY A 495 13.88 -18.89 -21.27
N GLU A 496 14.92 -18.12 -21.53
CA GLU A 496 16.32 -18.57 -21.56
C GLU A 496 17.01 -18.27 -20.23
N VAL A 497 17.71 -19.26 -19.67
CA VAL A 497 18.43 -19.10 -18.40
C VAL A 497 19.87 -18.68 -18.67
N LEU A 498 20.28 -17.54 -18.13
CA LEU A 498 21.65 -17.03 -18.18
C LEU A 498 22.27 -16.96 -16.79
N GLY A 499 23.60 -16.97 -16.71
CA GLY A 499 24.35 -16.79 -15.46
C GLY A 499 24.97 -18.07 -14.93
N LYS A 500 24.99 -18.26 -13.61
CA LYS A 500 25.78 -19.35 -12.97
C LYS A 500 24.98 -20.52 -12.44
N HIS A 501 23.70 -20.32 -12.10
CA HIS A 501 22.91 -21.33 -11.39
C HIS A 501 21.64 -21.66 -12.18
N SER A 502 20.51 -21.80 -11.49
CA SER A 502 19.27 -22.32 -12.09
C SER A 502 18.08 -21.37 -11.91
N VAL A 503 17.08 -21.61 -12.74
CA VAL A 503 15.70 -21.15 -12.55
C VAL A 503 14.84 -22.37 -12.26
N HIS A 504 13.97 -22.27 -11.27
CA HIS A 504 13.10 -23.33 -10.79
C HIS A 504 11.64 -23.01 -11.11
N PHE A 505 10.99 -23.84 -11.90
CA PHE A 505 9.63 -23.64 -12.40
C PHE A 505 8.66 -24.58 -11.69
N TYR A 506 7.64 -24.01 -11.06
CA TYR A 506 6.60 -24.72 -10.32
C TYR A 506 5.30 -24.70 -11.11
N ASN A 507 4.88 -25.85 -11.62
CA ASN A 507 3.63 -26.01 -12.36
C ASN A 507 2.73 -27.03 -11.68
N ARG A 508 1.85 -26.56 -10.79
CA ARG A 508 0.95 -27.40 -9.99
C ARG A 508 -0.19 -28.06 -10.77
N LYS A 509 -0.51 -27.59 -11.98
CA LYS A 509 -1.56 -28.21 -12.80
C LYS A 509 -1.21 -29.64 -13.24
N ASP A 510 0.08 -29.95 -13.31
CA ASP A 510 0.58 -31.20 -13.91
C ASP A 510 1.18 -32.16 -12.87
N ILE A 511 1.02 -31.86 -11.56
CA ILE A 511 1.59 -32.68 -10.49
C ILE A 511 0.50 -33.55 -9.87
N ALA A 512 0.66 -34.88 -9.96
CA ALA A 512 -0.13 -35.82 -9.19
C ALA A 512 0.18 -35.63 -7.70
N ALA A 513 -0.82 -35.82 -6.81
CA ALA A 513 -0.70 -35.57 -5.37
C ALA A 513 0.44 -36.34 -4.65
N SER A 514 1.12 -37.26 -5.32
CA SER A 514 2.17 -38.16 -4.81
C SER A 514 3.62 -37.76 -5.13
N ASP A 515 3.89 -36.75 -5.96
CA ASP A 515 5.28 -36.44 -6.33
C ASP A 515 6.05 -35.71 -5.21
N GLN A 516 7.25 -36.20 -4.91
CA GLN A 516 8.15 -35.62 -3.89
C GLN A 516 8.76 -34.27 -4.31
N GLN A 517 8.77 -33.95 -5.62
CA GLN A 517 9.37 -32.72 -6.14
C GLN A 517 8.40 -31.98 -7.06
N ASP A 518 7.98 -30.78 -6.66
CA ASP A 518 6.94 -29.99 -7.32
C ASP A 518 7.46 -28.90 -8.28
N TYR A 519 8.71 -29.05 -8.74
CA TYR A 519 9.37 -28.09 -9.63
C TYR A 519 10.36 -28.71 -10.62
N VAL A 520 10.54 -28.05 -11.76
CA VAL A 520 11.58 -28.35 -12.76
C VAL A 520 12.68 -27.30 -12.68
N SER A 521 13.93 -27.74 -12.56
CA SER A 521 15.10 -26.85 -12.57
C SER A 521 15.74 -26.78 -13.96
N VAL A 522 15.94 -25.57 -14.47
CA VAL A 522 16.66 -25.30 -15.72
C VAL A 522 17.94 -24.53 -15.38
N LYS A 523 19.08 -25.13 -15.71
CA LYS A 523 20.41 -24.51 -15.51
C LYS A 523 20.68 -23.46 -16.60
N ALA A 524 21.65 -22.58 -16.33
CA ALA A 524 22.19 -21.67 -17.34
C ALA A 524 22.51 -22.38 -18.67
N GLY A 525 22.15 -21.73 -19.79
CA GLY A 525 22.17 -22.26 -21.15
C GLY A 525 20.88 -22.97 -21.56
N GLY A 526 20.06 -23.42 -20.61
CA GLY A 526 18.80 -24.09 -20.90
C GLY A 526 17.64 -23.13 -21.23
N LYS A 527 16.61 -23.66 -21.88
CA LYS A 527 15.39 -22.94 -22.26
C LYS A 527 14.13 -23.61 -21.70
N TYR A 528 13.10 -22.82 -21.48
CA TYR A 528 11.80 -23.24 -20.97
C TYR A 528 10.67 -22.56 -21.75
N ASP A 529 9.69 -23.34 -22.20
CA ASP A 529 8.46 -22.84 -22.82
C ASP A 529 7.50 -22.44 -21.71
N LEU A 530 7.35 -21.13 -21.49
CA LEU A 530 6.53 -20.55 -20.42
C LEU A 530 5.03 -20.75 -20.66
N ARG A 531 4.61 -20.85 -21.93
CA ARG A 531 3.21 -21.04 -22.31
C ARG A 531 2.80 -22.50 -22.11
N ARG A 532 3.60 -23.45 -22.58
CA ARG A 532 3.39 -24.89 -22.40
C ARG A 532 3.83 -25.39 -21.03
N ARG A 533 4.62 -24.61 -20.31
CA ARG A 533 5.20 -24.93 -19.00
C ARG A 533 6.07 -26.20 -19.03
N THR A 534 6.91 -26.31 -20.05
CA THR A 534 7.81 -27.45 -20.26
C THR A 534 9.23 -27.01 -20.57
N ARG A 535 10.20 -27.87 -20.25
CA ARG A 535 11.59 -27.65 -20.66
C ARG A 535 11.71 -27.87 -22.16
N LEU A 536 12.38 -26.95 -22.86
CA LEU A 536 12.77 -27.17 -24.24
C LEU A 536 14.04 -28.03 -24.24
N SER A 537 14.02 -29.17 -24.95
CA SER A 537 15.21 -29.98 -25.14
C SER A 537 16.14 -29.31 -26.15
N ASP A 538 17.45 -29.42 -25.91
CA ASP A 538 18.47 -29.04 -26.90
C ASP A 538 18.43 -30.05 -28.04
N THR A 539 17.49 -29.90 -28.98
CA THR A 539 17.42 -30.74 -30.17
C THR A 539 18.41 -30.21 -31.21
N ASN A 540 19.63 -30.76 -31.17
CA ASN A 540 20.40 -30.93 -32.40
C ASN A 540 19.64 -31.92 -33.28
N SER A 541 19.11 -31.44 -34.39
CA SER A 541 18.51 -32.26 -35.44
C SER A 541 19.59 -33.15 -36.08
N ALA A 542 19.67 -34.41 -35.67
CA ALA A 542 20.21 -35.45 -36.54
C ALA A 542 19.07 -35.94 -37.43
N ILE A 543 18.95 -35.33 -38.61
CA ILE A 543 18.24 -35.93 -39.73
C ILE A 543 18.99 -37.23 -40.04
N GLN A 544 18.41 -38.38 -39.69
CA GLN A 544 18.88 -39.64 -40.25
C GLN A 544 18.58 -39.64 -41.76
N PRO A 545 19.55 -39.94 -42.62
CA PRO A 545 19.29 -40.06 -44.05
C PRO A 545 18.36 -41.25 -44.28
N SER A 546 17.32 -41.02 -45.06
CA SER A 546 16.43 -42.04 -45.61
C SER A 546 17.26 -43.15 -46.26
N GLY A 547 17.18 -44.36 -45.71
CA GLY A 547 17.73 -45.55 -46.34
C GLY A 547 16.96 -45.86 -47.62
N SER A 548 17.68 -45.85 -48.74
CA SER A 548 17.31 -46.52 -49.97
C SER A 548 17.82 -47.96 -49.93
N ASN A 549 16.92 -48.92 -49.84
CA ASN A 549 16.79 -50.12 -50.69
C ASN A 549 15.71 -51.05 -50.17
#